data_AF-V5HQP3-F1
#
_entry.id   AF-V5HQP3-F1
#
_cell.length_a   1.000
_cell.length_b   1.000
_cell.length_c   1.000
_cell.angle_alpha   90.00
_cell.angle_beta   90.00
_cell.angle_gamma   90.00
#
_symmetry.space_group_name_H-M   'P 1'
#
loop_
_entity.id
_entity.type
_entity.pdbx_description
1 polymer ?
#
loop_
_entity_poly.entity_id
_entity_poly.type
_entity_poly.pdbx_seq_one_letter_code
_entity_poly.pdbx_strand_id
1 'polypeptide(L)'
;ALQKVFNVNYDVSMELGTRTRCFLKYRSYQTDHAVRDAAYCVSLPSNAQFIWHMGSRSPVQADSCQSIYQNKIVEIRPRPGPGTTVNNMMRITDDTGGRQLYDQKLYYTDYRSCRVMVEQFQGTRHCSLWVSLGKRTSAIPQACSDAYSQI
;
A
#
# COMPACT_ATOMS: atom_id res chain seq x y z
N ALA A 1 11.57 -6.14 -26.17
CA ALA A 1 11.17 -7.04 -25.07
C ALA A 1 9.69 -6.79 -24.78
N LEU A 2 8.87 -7.84 -24.76
CA LEU A 2 7.41 -7.74 -24.64
C LEU A 2 7.01 -7.07 -23.32
N GLN A 3 6.21 -6.01 -23.44
CA GLN A 3 5.59 -5.28 -22.34
C GLN A 3 4.68 -6.26 -21.57
N LYS A 4 5.15 -6.76 -20.42
CA LYS A 4 4.34 -7.63 -19.55
C LYS A 4 3.34 -6.75 -18.80
N VAL A 5 2.27 -6.35 -19.48
CA VAL A 5 1.15 -5.66 -18.82
C VAL A 5 0.56 -6.62 -17.79
N PHE A 6 0.77 -6.34 -16.51
CA PHE A 6 0.08 -7.04 -15.41
C PHE A 6 -1.40 -6.62 -15.44
N ASN A 7 -2.16 -7.18 -16.38
CA ASN A 7 -3.60 -6.96 -16.49
C ASN A 7 -4.36 -8.09 -15.78
N VAL A 8 -3.95 -8.39 -14.55
CA VAL A 8 -4.65 -9.33 -13.68
C VAL A 8 -5.41 -8.50 -12.66
N ASN A 9 -6.72 -8.71 -12.57
CA ASN A 9 -7.53 -8.12 -11.51
C ASN A 9 -7.33 -8.95 -10.24
N TYR A 10 -6.36 -8.57 -9.43
CA TYR A 10 -6.14 -9.17 -8.11
C TYR A 10 -7.29 -8.81 -7.18
N ASP A 11 -7.84 -9.81 -6.49
CA ASP A 11 -8.90 -9.63 -5.51
C ASP A 11 -8.34 -9.07 -4.18
N VAL A 12 -8.83 -7.91 -3.79
CA VAL A 12 -8.53 -7.21 -2.54
C VAL A 12 -9.05 -7.98 -1.33
N SER A 13 -10.18 -8.68 -1.44
CA SER A 13 -10.72 -9.48 -0.34
C SER A 13 -9.74 -10.59 0.06
N MET A 14 -9.05 -11.18 -0.92
CA MET A 14 -7.97 -12.14 -0.65
C MET A 14 -6.79 -11.48 0.06
N GLU A 15 -6.37 -10.30 -0.42
CA GLU A 15 -5.25 -9.54 0.17
C GLU A 15 -5.53 -9.15 1.64
N LEU A 16 -6.76 -8.71 1.93
CA LEU A 16 -7.22 -8.37 3.29
C LEU A 16 -7.48 -9.61 4.16
N GLY A 17 -7.61 -10.80 3.55
CA GLY A 17 -7.66 -12.07 4.28
C GLY A 17 -6.29 -12.55 4.76
N THR A 18 -5.20 -11.98 4.24
CA THR A 18 -3.85 -12.34 4.67
C THR A 18 -3.58 -11.86 6.10
N ARG A 19 -2.60 -12.46 6.78
CA ARG A 19 -2.13 -12.01 8.12
C ARG A 19 -0.79 -11.28 8.03
N THR A 20 -0.37 -10.91 6.83
CA THR A 20 0.94 -10.30 6.59
C THR A 20 0.88 -8.79 6.78
N ARG A 21 1.55 -8.31 7.83
CA ARG A 21 1.90 -6.89 7.94
C ARG A 21 2.90 -6.53 6.83
N CYS A 22 2.55 -5.53 6.03
CA CYS A 22 3.43 -4.99 5.00
C CYS A 22 3.95 -3.60 5.37
N PHE A 23 5.12 -3.27 4.86
CA PHE A 23 5.85 -2.03 5.09
C PHE A 23 6.06 -1.34 3.75
N LEU A 24 5.86 -0.03 3.73
CA LEU A 24 6.12 0.78 2.55
C LEU A 24 7.62 0.76 2.25
N LYS A 25 7.99 0.29 1.05
CA LYS A 25 9.38 0.23 0.59
C LYS A 25 9.68 1.35 -0.39
N TYR A 26 8.79 1.56 -1.37
CA TYR A 26 8.89 2.64 -2.36
C TYR A 26 7.54 3.30 -2.60
N ARG A 27 7.58 4.58 -2.98
CA ARG A 27 6.43 5.31 -3.52
C ARG A 27 6.89 6.39 -4.50
N SER A 28 6.01 6.78 -5.42
CA SER A 28 6.29 7.84 -6.41
C SER A 28 6.03 9.26 -5.91
N TYR A 29 5.57 9.43 -4.67
CA TYR A 29 5.21 10.70 -4.06
C TYR A 29 5.96 10.91 -2.74
N GLN A 30 6.33 12.15 -2.42
CA GLN A 30 7.10 12.43 -1.21
C GLN A 30 6.23 12.55 0.04
N THR A 31 5.06 13.18 -0.08
CA THR A 31 4.12 13.41 1.01
C THR A 31 2.79 12.78 0.67
N ASP A 32 2.23 12.05 1.63
CA ASP A 32 0.92 11.47 1.47
C ASP A 32 -0.15 12.57 1.67
N HIS A 33 -1.09 12.65 0.72
CA HIS A 33 -2.06 13.74 0.67
C HIS A 33 -3.18 13.62 1.73
N ALA A 34 -3.53 12.41 2.16
CA ALA A 34 -4.59 12.19 3.15
C ALA A 34 -4.04 11.84 4.55
N VAL A 35 -2.77 11.46 4.65
CA VAL A 35 -2.03 11.23 5.90
C VAL A 35 -0.69 11.97 5.83
N ARG A 36 -0.70 13.28 6.05
CA ARG A 36 0.48 14.16 5.87
C ARG A 36 1.71 13.71 6.67
N ASP A 37 1.51 13.08 7.82
CA ASP A 37 2.58 12.60 8.70
C ASP A 37 3.13 11.22 8.30
N ALA A 38 2.59 10.59 7.25
CA ALA A 38 3.04 9.28 6.74
C ALA A 38 4.34 9.40 5.93
N ALA A 39 5.32 10.12 6.45
CA ALA A 39 6.59 10.39 5.79
C ALA A 39 7.53 9.17 5.81
N TYR A 40 7.64 8.47 6.94
CA TYR A 40 8.58 7.36 7.12
C TYR A 40 7.97 6.21 7.93
N CYS A 41 8.58 5.03 7.80
CA CYS A 41 8.27 3.84 8.60
C CYS A 41 6.83 3.31 8.48
N VAL A 42 6.15 3.67 7.40
CA VAL A 42 4.75 3.32 7.17
C VAL A 42 4.59 1.80 7.08
N SER A 43 3.68 1.25 7.90
CA SER A 43 3.26 -0.13 7.81
C SER A 43 1.76 -0.26 7.89
N LEU A 44 1.26 -1.32 7.27
CA LEU A 44 -0.15 -1.64 7.16
C LEU A 44 -0.35 -3.10 7.63
N PRO A 45 -1.10 -3.33 8.71
CA PRO A 45 -1.61 -4.66 8.98
C PRO A 45 -2.64 -5.03 7.88
N SER A 46 -2.73 -6.31 7.55
CA SER A 46 -3.59 -6.78 6.47
C SER A 46 -5.06 -6.93 6.85
N ASN A 47 -5.50 -6.47 8.02
CA ASN A 47 -6.89 -6.57 8.47
C ASN A 47 -7.73 -5.32 8.10
N ALA A 48 -9.06 -5.45 8.15
CA ALA A 48 -10.04 -4.43 7.72
C ALA A 48 -10.01 -3.10 8.49
N GLN A 49 -9.17 -2.99 9.53
CA GLN A 49 -8.90 -1.77 10.29
C GLN A 49 -7.40 -1.52 10.24
N PHE A 50 -6.98 -0.50 9.50
CA PHE A 50 -5.54 -0.21 9.39
C PHE A 50 -5.13 0.69 10.52
N ILE A 51 -3.96 0.40 11.07
CA ILE A 51 -3.23 1.34 11.90
C ILE A 51 -2.03 1.78 11.07
N TRP A 52 -2.07 3.01 10.56
CA TRP A 52 -0.89 3.62 9.96
C TRP A 52 0.13 3.83 11.07
N HIS A 53 1.22 3.07 11.06
CA HIS A 53 2.32 3.30 11.97
C HIS A 53 3.30 4.28 11.33
N MET A 54 3.35 5.51 11.82
CA MET A 54 4.23 6.56 11.29
C MET A 54 5.35 6.82 12.28
N GLY A 55 6.59 6.84 11.79
CA GLY A 55 7.75 7.16 12.60
C GLY A 55 8.48 8.39 12.07
N SER A 56 9.05 9.19 12.97
CA SER A 56 10.11 10.15 12.68
C SER A 56 11.45 9.44 12.46
N ARG A 57 12.26 9.96 11.53
CA ARG A 57 13.63 9.50 11.29
C ARG A 57 14.52 9.98 12.44
N SER A 58 15.09 9.08 13.23
CA SER A 58 16.18 9.45 14.14
C SER A 58 17.45 9.70 13.32
N PRO A 59 18.19 10.81 13.53
CA PRO A 59 19.47 11.05 12.83
C PRO A 59 20.53 9.97 13.12
N VAL A 60 20.36 9.22 14.21
CA VAL A 60 21.38 8.29 14.73
C VAL A 60 21.23 6.88 14.15
N GLN A 61 20.05 6.51 13.64
CA GLN A 61 19.78 5.21 13.02
C GLN A 61 18.69 5.36 11.95
N ALA A 62 19.10 5.58 10.70
CA ALA A 62 18.17 5.70 9.57
C ALA A 62 17.29 4.46 9.35
N ASP A 63 17.67 3.31 9.92
CA ASP A 63 16.98 2.03 9.81
C ASP A 63 16.05 1.70 10.98
N SER A 64 16.10 2.46 12.09
CA SER A 64 15.30 2.16 13.28
C SER A 64 13.98 2.95 13.25
N CYS A 65 12.89 2.23 13.01
CA CYS A 65 11.53 2.76 13.23
C CYS A 65 11.23 2.75 14.74
N GLN A 66 12.02 3.47 15.52
CA GLN A 66 11.91 3.55 16.99
C GLN A 66 11.11 4.77 17.47
N SER A 67 10.44 5.46 16.55
CA SER A 67 9.70 6.68 16.85
C SER A 67 8.33 6.43 17.49
N ILE A 68 7.80 7.46 18.15
CA ILE A 68 6.43 7.54 18.67
C ILE A 68 5.48 7.27 17.50
N TYR A 69 4.86 6.08 17.50
CA TYR A 69 3.88 5.70 16.51
C TYR A 69 2.67 6.64 16.60
N GLN A 70 2.51 7.52 15.63
CA GLN A 70 1.21 8.10 15.36
C GLN A 70 0.40 7.06 14.60
N ASN A 71 -0.77 6.73 15.14
CA ASN A 71 -1.67 5.71 14.62
C ASN A 71 -2.88 6.41 13.99
N LYS A 72 -3.13 6.17 12.70
CA LYS A 72 -4.40 6.54 12.08
C LYS A 72 -5.22 5.29 11.82
N ILE A 73 -6.44 5.25 12.36
CA ILE A 73 -7.41 4.20 12.09
C ILE A 73 -8.16 4.56 10.81
N VAL A 74 -8.30 3.59 9.91
CA VAL A 74 -9.06 3.72 8.66
C VAL A 74 -9.88 2.46 8.45
N GLU A 75 -10.99 2.59 7.73
CA GLU A 75 -11.76 1.47 7.23
C GLU A 75 -11.40 1.20 5.77
N ILE A 76 -11.24 -0.07 5.39
CA ILE A 76 -11.08 -0.48 3.99
C ILE A 76 -12.22 -1.36 3.54
N ARG A 77 -12.85 -0.97 2.44
CA ARG A 77 -13.88 -1.75 1.75
C ARG A 77 -13.39 -2.18 0.36
N PRO A 78 -13.31 -3.50 0.08
CA PRO A 78 -13.12 -4.01 -1.26
C PRO A 78 -14.27 -3.56 -2.17
N ARG A 79 -13.96 -3.19 -3.41
CA ARG A 79 -14.98 -2.88 -4.42
C ARG A 79 -14.47 -3.17 -5.83
N PRO A 80 -15.38 -3.41 -6.79
CA PRO A 80 -15.00 -3.55 -8.19
C PRO A 80 -14.59 -2.20 -8.78
N GLY A 81 -13.50 -2.20 -9.55
CA GLY A 81 -13.13 -1.10 -10.42
C GLY A 81 -13.92 -1.10 -11.75
N PRO A 82 -13.73 -0.08 -12.60
CA PRO A 82 -14.39 -0.01 -13.89
C PRO A 82 -14.08 -1.24 -14.77
N GLY A 83 -15.12 -1.83 -15.37
CA GLY A 83 -14.97 -2.94 -16.33
C GLY A 83 -14.63 -4.30 -15.72
N THR A 84 -14.79 -4.50 -14.42
CA THR A 84 -14.57 -5.79 -13.76
C THR A 84 -15.62 -6.05 -12.67
N THR A 85 -15.91 -7.32 -12.41
CA THR A 85 -16.70 -7.77 -11.24
C THR A 85 -15.81 -8.16 -10.06
N VAL A 86 -14.51 -8.29 -10.28
CA VAL A 86 -13.53 -8.61 -9.22
C VAL A 86 -13.28 -7.38 -8.36
N ASN A 87 -13.28 -7.55 -7.05
CA ASN A 87 -12.95 -6.51 -6.07
C ASN A 87 -11.47 -6.14 -6.12
N ASN A 88 -11.03 -5.43 -7.15
CA ASN A 88 -9.61 -5.05 -7.34
C ASN A 88 -9.25 -3.67 -6.77
N MET A 89 -10.21 -2.97 -6.17
CA MET A 89 -10.03 -1.66 -5.55
C MET A 89 -10.26 -1.73 -4.05
N MET A 90 -9.46 -0.98 -3.31
CA MET A 90 -9.59 -0.67 -1.89
C MET A 90 -10.16 0.75 -1.76
N ARG A 91 -11.39 0.86 -1.28
CA ARG A 91 -11.90 2.16 -0.81
C ARG A 91 -11.51 2.35 0.63
N ILE A 92 -10.74 3.40 0.90
CA ILE A 92 -10.21 3.70 2.23
C ILE A 92 -10.92 4.95 2.76
N THR A 93 -11.53 4.85 3.93
CA THR A 93 -12.21 5.96 4.62
C THR A 93 -11.61 6.19 6.00
N ASP A 94 -11.89 7.33 6.63
CA ASP A 94 -11.60 7.49 8.05
C ASP A 94 -12.33 6.44 8.91
N ASP A 95 -12.00 6.39 10.20
CA ASP A 95 -12.55 5.46 11.18
C ASP A 95 -14.05 5.61 11.40
N THR A 96 -14.62 6.77 11.06
CA THR A 96 -16.08 7.01 11.09
C THR A 96 -16.78 6.57 9.80
N GLY A 97 -16.02 6.21 8.76
CA GLY A 97 -16.54 5.92 7.42
C GLY A 97 -17.05 7.17 6.67
N GLY A 98 -16.98 8.34 7.28
CA GLY A 98 -17.58 9.59 6.80
C GLY A 98 -16.76 10.30 5.73
N ARG A 99 -15.43 10.21 5.79
CA ARG A 99 -14.53 10.82 4.79
C ARG A 99 -13.77 9.77 4.02
N GLN A 100 -13.95 9.76 2.70
CA GLN A 100 -13.06 9.00 1.81
C GLN A 100 -11.65 9.61 1.82
N LEU A 101 -10.66 8.76 2.04
CA LEU A 101 -9.25 9.09 2.00
C LEU A 101 -8.66 8.74 0.63
N TYR A 102 -8.88 7.50 0.17
CA TYR A 102 -8.31 6.99 -1.09
C TYR A 102 -9.26 6.00 -1.77
N ASP A 103 -9.13 5.90 -3.10
CA ASP A 103 -9.46 4.68 -3.86
C ASP A 103 -8.14 4.15 -4.44
N GLN A 104 -7.70 2.97 -3.98
CA GLN A 104 -6.45 2.36 -4.40
C GLN A 104 -6.71 1.07 -5.17
N LYS A 105 -6.16 0.92 -6.36
CA LYS A 105 -6.14 -0.32 -7.11
C LYS A 105 -5.02 -1.22 -6.60
N LEU A 106 -5.34 -2.49 -6.34
CA LEU A 106 -4.34 -3.53 -6.16
C LEU A 106 -3.80 -3.93 -7.55
N TYR A 107 -2.66 -3.35 -7.93
CA TYR A 107 -2.09 -3.51 -9.27
C TYR A 107 -1.34 -4.84 -9.42
N TYR A 108 -0.61 -5.23 -8.37
CA TYR A 108 0.05 -6.53 -8.29
C TYR A 108 0.10 -6.99 -6.84
N THR A 109 -0.02 -8.29 -6.60
CA THR A 109 0.33 -8.92 -5.32
C THR A 109 0.73 -10.37 -5.56
N ASP A 110 1.61 -10.88 -4.71
CA ASP A 110 1.87 -12.32 -4.58
C ASP A 110 1.04 -12.97 -3.45
N TYR A 111 0.16 -12.18 -2.81
CA TYR A 111 -0.64 -12.53 -1.62
C TYR A 111 0.17 -13.01 -0.42
N ARG A 112 1.48 -12.75 -0.38
CA ARG A 112 2.40 -13.35 0.59
C ARG A 112 3.41 -12.35 1.12
N SER A 113 4.20 -11.75 0.23
CA SER A 113 5.41 -11.03 0.57
C SER A 113 5.49 -9.63 -0.03
N CYS A 114 4.71 -9.32 -1.07
CA CYS A 114 4.73 -7.99 -1.66
C CYS A 114 3.44 -7.63 -2.40
N ARG A 115 3.15 -6.34 -2.44
CA ARG A 115 2.03 -5.76 -3.20
C ARG A 115 2.41 -4.41 -3.79
N VAL A 116 1.83 -4.10 -4.95
CA VAL A 116 1.92 -2.82 -5.63
C VAL A 116 0.53 -2.22 -5.69
N MET A 117 0.38 -1.02 -5.17
CA MET A 117 -0.88 -0.28 -5.14
C MET A 117 -0.77 0.97 -6.00
N VAL A 118 -1.87 1.30 -6.69
CA VAL A 118 -1.96 2.48 -7.54
C VAL A 118 -3.19 3.27 -7.14
N GLU A 119 -3.03 4.55 -6.88
CA GLU A 119 -4.13 5.47 -6.64
C GLU A 119 -4.11 6.61 -7.66
N GLN A 120 -5.26 7.26 -7.83
CA GLN A 120 -5.36 8.49 -8.61
C GLN A 120 -5.79 9.62 -7.71
N PHE A 121 -5.00 10.68 -7.67
CA PHE A 121 -5.31 11.90 -6.93
C PHE A 121 -5.11 13.11 -7.83
N GLN A 122 -6.14 13.94 -7.97
CA GLN A 122 -6.12 15.14 -8.83
C GLN A 122 -5.60 14.87 -10.25
N GLY A 123 -6.01 13.75 -10.85
CA GLY A 123 -5.57 13.34 -12.20
C GLY A 123 -4.14 12.79 -12.27
N THR A 124 -3.39 12.75 -11.17
CA THR A 124 -2.05 12.17 -11.10
C THR A 124 -2.12 10.75 -10.57
N ARG A 125 -1.40 9.83 -11.24
CA ARG A 125 -1.23 8.45 -10.77
C ARG A 125 -0.10 8.40 -9.75
N HIS A 126 -0.42 7.88 -8.57
CA HIS A 126 0.54 7.60 -7.52
C HIS A 126 0.67 6.10 -7.34
N CYS A 127 1.90 5.63 -7.13
CA CYS A 127 2.22 4.22 -7.00
C CYS A 127 3.00 3.99 -5.72
N SER A 128 2.76 2.86 -5.08
CA SER A 128 3.46 2.43 -3.87
C SER A 128 3.73 0.93 -3.91
N LEU A 129 4.93 0.54 -3.45
CA LEU A 129 5.37 -0.84 -3.31
C LEU A 129 5.53 -1.15 -1.82
N TRP A 130 4.89 -2.24 -1.40
CA TRP A 130 4.85 -2.69 -0.03
C TRP A 130 5.39 -4.10 0.09
N VAL A 131 6.11 -4.38 1.17
CA VAL A 131 6.76 -5.68 1.39
C VAL A 131 6.52 -6.20 2.80
N SER A 132 6.50 -7.52 2.98
CA SER A 132 6.45 -8.14 4.30
C SER A 132 7.72 -7.86 5.10
N LEU A 133 7.66 -8.10 6.42
CA LEU A 133 8.78 -7.83 7.33
C LEU A 133 10.12 -8.43 6.85
N GLY A 134 10.13 -9.70 6.46
CA GLY A 134 11.35 -10.39 6.00
C GLY A 134 11.95 -9.83 4.69
N LYS A 135 11.16 -9.06 3.94
CA LYS A 135 11.56 -8.41 2.69
C LYS A 135 11.94 -6.94 2.87
N ARG A 136 11.85 -6.38 4.09
CA ARG A 136 12.19 -4.98 4.35
C ARG A 136 13.68 -4.68 4.12
N THR A 137 14.57 -5.58 4.53
CA THR A 137 16.03 -5.46 4.36
C THR A 137 16.59 -6.33 3.23
N SER A 138 15.75 -7.16 2.62
CA SER A 138 16.14 -8.06 1.52
C SER A 138 15.78 -7.48 0.16
N ALA A 139 16.25 -8.13 -0.91
CA ALA A 139 15.80 -7.87 -2.26
C ALA A 139 14.28 -8.07 -2.41
N ILE A 140 13.66 -7.15 -3.13
CA ILE A 140 12.24 -7.19 -3.49
C ILE A 140 12.01 -8.34 -4.48
N PRO A 141 10.92 -9.13 -4.35
CA PRO A 141 10.58 -10.12 -5.35
C PRO A 141 10.52 -9.50 -6.76
N GLN A 142 11.18 -10.13 -7.74
CA GLN A 142 11.36 -9.58 -9.09
C GLN A 142 10.02 -9.14 -9.71
N ALA A 143 8.98 -9.95 -9.59
CA ALA A 143 7.66 -9.64 -10.15
C ALA A 143 7.03 -8.36 -9.55
N CYS A 144 7.25 -8.08 -8.26
CA CYS A 144 6.80 -6.82 -7.65
C CYS A 144 7.63 -5.62 -8.12
N SER A 145 8.95 -5.81 -8.27
CA SER A 145 9.82 -4.79 -8.82
C SER A 145 9.40 -4.42 -10.24
N ASP A 146 9.21 -5.44 -11.09
CA ASP A 146 8.78 -5.28 -12.48
C ASP A 146 7.42 -4.59 -12.57
N ALA A 147 6.45 -5.00 -11.74
CA ALA A 147 5.13 -4.39 -11.70
C ALA A 147 5.17 -2.91 -11.27
N TYR A 148 6.04 -2.55 -10.33
CA TYR A 148 6.19 -1.17 -9.88
C TYR A 148 6.91 -0.28 -10.91
N SER A 149 7.94 -0.81 -11.58
CA SER A 149 8.72 -0.05 -12.59
C SER A 149 7.97 0.20 -13.90
N GLN A 150 6.86 -0.49 -14.15
CA GLN A 150 6.07 -0.36 -15.37
C GLN A 150 4.90 0.62 -15.27
N ILE A 151 4.70 1.25 -14.11
CA ILE A 151 3.64 2.23 -13.86
C ILE A 151 4.16 3.63 -14.14
#